data_AF-A0A9D1WXT7-F1
#
_entry.id   AF-A0A9D1WXT7-F1
#
_cell.length_a   1.000
_cell.length_b   1.000
_cell.length_c   1.000
_cell.angle_alpha   90.00
_cell.angle_beta   90.00
_cell.angle_gamma   90.00
#
_symmetry.space_group_name_H-M   'P 1'
#
loop_
_entity.id
_entity.type
_entity.pdbx_description
1 polymer ?
#
loop_
_entity_poly.entity_id
_entity_poly.type
_entity_poly.pdbx_seq_one_letter_code
_entity_poly.pdbx_strand_id
1 'polypeptide(L)'
;MRASLDTNAIIHFYKAGLQDILFQFFEDGVFIYEQIRDIELEHHGKDILNQFDADIEAGKIKKYTDIELKELHVFRIFENNVLDNKMLYGAGDLGEVYAIALAQTIGAYSLVTDDIKQGGPYMSLMQFDDDIMPFNFADILILRYLIGDADALKTVKDFDLINKNSDLNWTFRSQVIKFIRRFWKSPYRLEDLKWMQELVIQNKIAVKTKFTELQKLI
;
A
#
# COMPACT_ATOMS: atom_id res chain seq x y z
N MET A 1 -9.28 3.97 -6.80
CA MET A 1 -8.77 4.30 -5.44
C MET A 1 -7.46 5.07 -5.59
N ARG A 2 -7.19 5.97 -4.65
CA ARG A 2 -5.93 6.73 -4.57
C ARG A 2 -5.11 6.29 -3.36
N ALA A 3 -3.79 6.20 -3.48
CA ALA A 3 -2.95 5.75 -2.37
C ALA A 3 -1.71 6.61 -2.10
N SER A 4 -1.43 6.79 -0.81
CA SER A 4 -0.13 7.25 -0.33
C SER A 4 0.81 6.06 -0.18
N LEU A 5 2.07 6.20 -0.58
CA LEU A 5 3.05 5.11 -0.54
C LEU A 5 4.08 5.33 0.56
N ASP A 6 4.28 4.31 1.39
CA ASP A 6 5.40 4.19 2.32
C ASP A 6 6.70 3.79 1.59
N THR A 7 7.85 4.18 2.15
CA THR A 7 9.20 3.89 1.66
C THR A 7 9.41 2.40 1.39
N ASN A 8 9.09 1.54 2.36
CA ASN A 8 9.36 0.09 2.24
C ASN A 8 8.52 -0.55 1.13
N ALA A 9 7.24 -0.17 1.02
CA ALA A 9 6.38 -0.63 -0.06
C ALA A 9 6.93 -0.24 -1.44
N ILE A 10 7.39 1.01 -1.59
CA ILE A 10 8.04 1.47 -2.84
C ILE A 10 9.25 0.58 -3.15
N ILE A 11 10.17 0.42 -2.20
CA ILE A 11 11.39 -0.37 -2.39
C ILE A 11 11.05 -1.80 -2.83
N HIS A 12 10.07 -2.43 -2.19
CA HIS A 12 9.70 -3.82 -2.49
C HIS A 12 9.16 -4.00 -3.90
N PHE A 13 8.26 -3.13 -4.36
CA PHE A 13 7.74 -3.20 -5.72
C PHE A 13 8.80 -2.91 -6.77
N TYR A 14 9.65 -1.90 -6.56
CA TYR A 14 10.66 -1.50 -7.53
C TYR A 14 11.83 -2.49 -7.62
N LYS A 15 12.29 -3.06 -6.50
CA LYS A 15 13.34 -4.11 -6.52
C LYS A 15 12.89 -5.36 -7.28
N ALA A 16 11.59 -5.65 -7.26
CA ALA A 16 11.01 -6.73 -8.04
C ALA A 16 10.75 -6.36 -9.52
N GLY A 17 10.88 -5.08 -9.90
CA GLY A 17 10.48 -4.60 -11.23
C GLY A 17 8.97 -4.69 -11.48
N LEU A 18 8.16 -4.54 -10.43
CA LEU A 18 6.71 -4.73 -10.45
C LEU A 18 5.93 -3.46 -10.06
N GLN A 19 6.58 -2.29 -10.05
CA GLN A 19 5.96 -1.01 -9.68
C GLN A 19 4.72 -0.64 -10.51
N ASP A 20 4.64 -1.08 -11.77
CA ASP A 20 3.46 -0.82 -12.61
C ASP A 20 2.16 -1.43 -12.02
N ILE A 21 2.27 -2.43 -11.14
CA ILE A 21 1.11 -2.96 -10.40
C ILE A 21 0.47 -1.88 -9.53
N LEU A 22 1.26 -1.01 -8.90
CA LEU A 22 0.74 0.09 -8.07
C LEU A 22 -0.07 1.06 -8.93
N PHE A 23 0.45 1.42 -10.09
CA PHE A 23 -0.19 2.40 -10.98
C PHE A 23 -1.47 1.85 -11.62
N GLN A 24 -1.49 0.57 -11.95
CA GLN A 24 -2.66 -0.10 -12.51
C GLN A 24 -3.75 -0.30 -11.45
N PHE A 25 -3.36 -0.67 -10.23
CA PHE A 25 -4.33 -0.95 -9.17
C PHE A 25 -4.95 0.32 -8.57
N PHE A 26 -4.16 1.38 -8.41
CA PHE A 26 -4.62 2.66 -7.88
C PHE A 26 -4.90 3.65 -9.02
N GLU A 27 -6.02 3.44 -9.71
CA GLU A 27 -6.43 4.21 -10.90
C GLU A 27 -6.54 5.74 -10.67
N ASP A 28 -6.86 6.17 -9.44
CA ASP A 28 -6.93 7.61 -9.11
C ASP A 28 -5.54 8.22 -8.82
N GLY A 29 -4.49 7.40 -8.92
CA GLY A 29 -3.10 7.77 -8.76
C GLY A 29 -2.48 7.34 -7.43
N VAL A 30 -1.15 7.28 -7.44
CA VAL A 30 -0.33 7.11 -6.25
C VAL A 30 0.49 8.35 -5.98
N PHE A 31 0.81 8.61 -4.72
CA PHE A 31 1.53 9.81 -4.33
C PHE A 31 2.40 9.60 -3.10
N ILE A 32 3.36 10.51 -2.92
CA ILE A 32 4.29 10.53 -1.80
C ILE A 32 4.56 11.96 -1.34
N TYR A 33 5.07 12.11 -0.12
CA TYR A 33 5.65 13.36 0.33
C TYR A 33 7.13 13.44 -0.06
N GLU A 34 7.63 14.64 -0.34
CA GLU A 34 8.99 14.84 -0.87
C GLU A 34 10.10 14.24 0.01
N GLN A 35 9.93 14.23 1.34
CA GLN A 35 10.90 13.60 2.25
C GLN A 35 11.10 12.11 2.00
N ILE A 36 10.06 11.38 1.56
CA ILE A 36 10.17 9.96 1.21
C ILE A 36 11.14 9.81 0.03
N ARG A 37 11.02 10.67 -0.98
CA ARG A 37 11.94 10.62 -2.12
C ARG A 37 13.33 11.15 -1.78
N ASP A 38 13.38 12.34 -1.19
CA ASP A 38 14.58 13.15 -1.12
C ASP A 38 15.49 12.75 0.06
N ILE A 39 14.96 11.99 1.04
CA ILE A 39 15.72 11.49 2.20
C ILE A 39 15.63 9.97 2.32
N GLU A 40 14.42 9.43 2.46
CA GLU A 40 14.25 8.00 2.80
C GLU A 40 14.79 7.08 1.69
N LEU A 41 14.40 7.32 0.43
CA LEU A 41 14.87 6.53 -0.70
C LEU A 41 16.36 6.73 -0.99
N GLU A 42 16.93 7.91 -0.76
CA GLU A 42 18.39 8.13 -0.87
C GLU A 42 19.19 7.26 0.11
N HIS A 43 18.66 7.06 1.33
CA HIS A 43 19.31 6.22 2.35
C HIS A 43 19.03 4.72 2.17
N HIS A 44 17.82 4.34 1.78
CA HIS A 44 17.34 2.95 1.87
C HIS A 44 17.10 2.28 0.50
N GLY A 45 16.90 3.05 -0.56
CA GLY A 45 16.47 2.59 -1.88
C GLY A 45 17.30 3.16 -3.04
N LYS A 46 18.59 3.44 -2.81
CA LYS A 46 19.45 4.12 -3.79
C LYS A 46 19.49 3.43 -5.16
N ASP A 47 19.36 2.11 -5.18
CA ASP A 47 19.36 1.26 -6.38
C ASP A 47 18.12 1.45 -7.27
N ILE A 48 17.00 1.93 -6.71
CA ILE A 48 15.75 2.13 -7.46
C ILE A 48 15.53 3.57 -7.92
N LEU A 49 16.35 4.52 -7.48
CA LEU A 49 16.10 5.95 -7.63
C LEU A 49 15.87 6.40 -9.06
N ASN A 50 16.71 5.92 -10.00
CA ASN A 50 16.60 6.32 -11.41
C ASN A 50 15.25 5.93 -12.01
N GLN A 51 14.77 4.72 -11.71
CA GLN A 51 13.48 4.24 -12.20
C GLN A 51 12.33 4.98 -11.52
N PHE A 52 12.45 5.23 -10.20
CA PHE A 52 11.45 5.96 -9.43
C PHE A 52 11.32 7.42 -9.89
N ASP A 53 12.43 8.10 -10.17
CA ASP A 53 12.42 9.48 -10.70
C ASP A 53 11.83 9.54 -12.10
N ALA A 54 12.15 8.57 -12.96
CA ALA A 54 11.53 8.47 -14.27
C ALA A 54 10.00 8.29 -14.18
N ASP A 55 9.51 7.52 -13.20
CA ASP A 55 8.06 7.34 -12.98
C ASP A 55 7.40 8.58 -12.36
N ILE A 56 8.13 9.40 -11.59
CA ILE A 56 7.68 10.75 -11.17
C ILE A 56 7.60 11.69 -12.37
N GLU A 57 8.65 11.78 -13.18
CA GLU A 57 8.71 12.64 -14.37
C GLU A 57 7.65 12.27 -15.40
N ALA A 58 7.35 10.98 -15.53
CA ALA A 58 6.26 10.47 -16.36
C ALA A 58 4.85 10.72 -15.77
N GLY A 59 4.76 11.29 -14.57
CA GLY A 59 3.49 11.59 -13.90
C GLY A 59 2.77 10.38 -13.32
N LYS A 60 3.42 9.21 -13.23
CA LYS A 60 2.83 8.01 -12.62
C LYS A 60 2.75 8.12 -11.10
N ILE A 61 3.67 8.89 -10.49
CA ILE A 61 3.71 9.18 -9.06
C ILE A 61 3.64 10.68 -8.84
N LYS A 62 2.66 11.14 -8.06
CA LYS A 62 2.61 12.54 -7.63
C LYS A 62 3.51 12.74 -6.39
N LYS A 63 4.63 13.45 -6.55
CA LYS A 63 5.40 13.98 -5.42
C LYS A 63 4.74 15.27 -4.92
N TYR A 64 4.39 15.32 -3.64
CA TYR A 64 3.91 16.52 -2.96
C TYR A 64 5.07 17.19 -2.21
N THR A 65 5.25 18.47 -2.47
CA THR A 65 6.21 19.33 -1.77
C THR A 65 5.52 20.22 -0.74
N ASP A 66 6.30 20.76 0.19
CA ASP A 66 5.90 21.85 1.08
C ASP A 66 5.18 22.99 0.34
N ILE A 67 5.71 23.38 -0.82
CA ILE A 67 5.19 24.49 -1.63
C ILE A 67 3.78 24.14 -2.11
N GLU A 68 3.60 22.95 -2.67
CA GLU A 68 2.30 22.51 -3.18
C GLU A 68 1.27 22.34 -2.05
N LEU A 69 1.67 21.83 -0.88
CA LEU A 69 0.78 21.74 0.27
C LEU A 69 0.35 23.13 0.79
N LYS A 70 1.24 24.13 0.70
CA LYS A 70 0.93 25.54 1.05
C LYS A 70 -0.03 26.17 0.04
N GLU A 71 0.17 25.90 -1.25
CA GLU A 71 -0.71 26.33 -2.34
C GLU A 71 -2.11 25.71 -2.23
N LEU A 72 -2.20 24.45 -1.80
CA LEU A 72 -3.47 23.78 -1.48
C LEU A 72 -4.09 24.23 -0.15
N HIS A 73 -3.41 25.10 0.60
CA HIS A 73 -3.83 25.58 1.92
C HIS A 73 -4.01 24.50 3.00
N VAL A 74 -3.34 23.35 2.82
CA VAL A 74 -3.43 22.20 3.74
C VAL A 74 -2.13 21.94 4.51
N PHE A 75 -1.06 22.71 4.26
CA PHE A 75 0.25 22.49 4.89
C PHE A 75 0.21 22.41 6.42
N ARG A 76 -0.54 23.30 7.09
CA ARG A 76 -0.67 23.26 8.57
C ARG A 76 -1.39 22.00 9.06
N ILE A 77 -2.35 21.50 8.28
CA ILE A 77 -3.05 20.23 8.59
C ILE A 77 -2.06 19.08 8.48
N PHE A 78 -1.25 19.08 7.41
CA PHE A 78 -0.18 18.11 7.23
C PHE A 78 0.82 18.12 8.38
N GLU A 79 1.31 19.29 8.80
CA GLU A 79 2.25 19.40 9.92
C GLU A 79 1.68 18.82 11.23
N ASN A 80 0.41 19.10 11.53
CA ASN A 80 -0.27 18.53 12.69
C ASN A 80 -0.38 17.00 12.58
N ASN A 81 -0.82 16.49 11.43
CA ASN A 81 -0.90 15.06 11.19
C ASN A 81 0.47 14.38 11.31
N VAL A 82 1.56 15.02 10.84
CA VAL A 82 2.93 14.52 11.02
C VAL A 82 3.28 14.43 12.51
N LEU A 83 2.96 15.44 13.32
CA LEU A 83 3.25 15.42 14.76
C LEU A 83 2.48 14.31 15.47
N ASP A 84 1.19 14.14 15.18
CA ASP A 84 0.35 13.10 15.76
C ASP A 84 0.88 11.70 15.40
N ASN A 85 1.20 11.47 14.12
CA ASN A 85 1.76 10.19 13.69
C ASN A 85 3.16 9.92 14.26
N LYS A 86 4.00 10.95 14.47
CA LYS A 86 5.29 10.79 15.17
C LYS A 86 5.13 10.32 16.61
N MET A 87 4.08 10.77 17.31
CA MET A 87 3.80 10.31 18.66
C MET A 87 3.35 8.85 18.70
N LEU A 88 2.68 8.37 17.65
CA LEU A 88 2.17 7.00 17.55
C LEU A 88 3.23 5.97 17.12
N TYR A 89 3.99 6.28 16.07
CA TYR A 89 4.90 5.32 15.43
C TYR A 89 6.38 5.55 15.78
N GLY A 90 6.70 6.66 16.45
CA GLY A 90 8.04 7.01 16.88
C GLY A 90 8.85 7.76 15.81
N ALA A 91 9.91 8.45 16.25
CA ALA A 91 10.70 9.34 15.39
C ALA A 91 11.69 8.63 14.44
N GLY A 92 11.84 7.31 14.57
CA GLY A 92 12.81 6.53 13.80
C GLY A 92 12.32 6.07 12.43
N ASP A 93 11.01 6.09 12.18
CA ASP A 93 10.38 5.64 10.93
C ASP A 93 9.60 6.78 10.28
N LEU A 94 10.34 7.72 9.68
CA LEU A 94 9.74 8.93 9.14
C LEU A 94 8.98 8.68 7.84
N GLY A 95 9.36 7.67 7.07
CA GLY A 95 8.65 7.26 5.84
C GLY A 95 7.18 6.95 6.10
N GLU A 96 6.92 6.09 7.08
CA GLU A 96 5.56 5.71 7.51
C GLU A 96 4.76 6.92 7.98
N VAL A 97 5.36 7.73 8.86
CA VAL A 97 4.75 8.96 9.41
C VAL A 97 4.32 9.89 8.29
N TYR A 98 5.20 10.16 7.33
CA TYR A 98 4.91 11.08 6.24
C TYR A 98 3.86 10.51 5.28
N ALA A 99 3.90 9.20 5.00
CA ALA A 99 2.94 8.56 4.12
C ALA A 99 1.52 8.61 4.71
N ILE A 100 1.35 8.31 6.00
CA ILE A 100 0.05 8.37 6.69
C ILE A 100 -0.44 9.82 6.78
N ALA A 101 0.42 10.73 7.26
CA ALA A 101 0.03 12.13 7.44
C ALA A 101 -0.39 12.79 6.11
N LEU A 102 0.29 12.44 5.01
CA LEU A 102 -0.10 12.93 3.69
C LEU A 102 -1.42 12.32 3.23
N ALA A 103 -1.67 11.03 3.46
CA ALA A 103 -2.95 10.40 3.15
C ALA A 103 -4.12 11.07 3.88
N GLN A 104 -3.96 11.34 5.18
CA GLN A 104 -4.94 12.03 6.02
C GLN A 104 -5.19 13.46 5.53
N THR A 105 -4.16 14.12 5.02
CA THR A 105 -4.26 15.53 4.59
C THR A 105 -4.89 15.69 3.20
N ILE A 106 -4.49 14.84 2.26
CA ILE A 106 -4.95 14.89 0.87
C ILE A 106 -6.30 14.16 0.68
N GLY A 107 -6.75 13.44 1.70
CA GLY A 107 -8.01 12.70 1.68
C GLY A 107 -7.92 11.45 0.81
N ALA A 108 -6.82 10.70 0.93
CA ALA A 108 -6.69 9.44 0.22
C ALA A 108 -7.42 8.31 0.95
N TYR A 109 -8.00 7.42 0.15
CA TYR A 109 -8.69 6.24 0.65
C TYR A 109 -7.74 5.15 1.16
N SER A 110 -6.44 5.25 0.86
CA SER A 110 -5.54 4.12 1.08
C SER A 110 -4.09 4.53 1.40
N LEU A 111 -3.45 3.66 2.17
CA LEU A 111 -2.01 3.66 2.43
C LEU A 111 -1.44 2.33 1.95
N VAL A 112 -0.31 2.34 1.23
CA VAL A 112 0.44 1.13 0.96
C VAL A 112 1.65 1.06 1.88
N THR A 113 1.71 0.03 2.71
CA THR A 113 2.81 -0.21 3.66
C THR A 113 2.93 -1.70 3.96
N ASP A 114 4.17 -2.18 4.06
CA ASP A 114 4.47 -3.57 4.40
C ASP A 114 4.81 -3.76 5.88
N ASP A 115 4.75 -2.70 6.69
CA ASP A 115 4.90 -2.81 8.14
C ASP A 115 3.62 -3.35 8.81
N ILE A 116 3.54 -4.67 8.80
CA ILE A 116 2.44 -5.46 9.36
C ILE A 116 2.67 -5.87 10.83
N LYS A 117 3.69 -5.32 11.51
CA LYS A 117 3.98 -5.65 12.92
C LYS A 117 2.89 -5.09 13.83
N GLN A 118 2.73 -5.67 15.02
CA GLN A 118 1.82 -5.09 16.01
C GLN A 118 2.33 -3.71 16.42
N GLY A 119 1.44 -2.70 16.38
CA GLY A 119 1.79 -1.30 16.56
C GLY A 119 2.34 -0.60 15.31
N GLY A 120 2.60 -1.33 14.22
CA GLY A 120 2.98 -0.75 12.93
C GLY A 120 1.77 -0.18 12.17
N PRO A 121 1.99 0.71 11.18
CA PRO A 121 0.95 1.40 10.43
C PRO A 121 -0.18 0.52 9.91
N TYR A 122 0.13 -0.63 9.31
CA TYR A 122 -0.88 -1.52 8.74
C TYR A 122 -1.84 -2.03 9.83
N MET A 123 -1.30 -2.49 10.96
CA MET A 123 -2.10 -3.04 12.05
C MET A 123 -2.84 -1.96 12.83
N SER A 124 -2.26 -0.78 12.97
CA SER A 124 -2.83 0.35 13.71
C SER A 124 -4.01 0.97 12.94
N LEU A 125 -3.86 1.23 11.65
CA LEU A 125 -4.94 1.79 10.81
C LEU A 125 -6.14 0.85 10.66
N MET A 126 -5.94 -0.47 10.75
CA MET A 126 -7.08 -1.41 10.81
C MET A 126 -7.88 -1.31 12.11
N GLN A 127 -7.29 -0.78 13.19
CA GLN A 127 -7.93 -0.70 14.51
C GLN A 127 -8.44 0.70 14.85
N PHE A 128 -7.91 1.72 14.20
CA PHE A 128 -8.36 3.10 14.36
C PHE A 128 -9.61 3.38 13.54
N ASP A 129 -10.41 4.33 14.02
CA ASP A 129 -11.54 4.91 13.29
C ASP A 129 -10.99 6.00 12.34
N ASP A 130 -10.29 5.54 11.31
CA ASP A 130 -9.71 6.36 10.24
C ASP A 130 -10.24 5.87 8.89
N ASP A 131 -10.48 6.80 7.96
CA ASP A 131 -10.99 6.52 6.62
C ASP A 131 -9.94 5.88 5.70
N ILE A 132 -8.67 5.85 6.13
CA ILE A 132 -7.57 5.26 5.35
C ILE A 132 -7.60 3.73 5.45
N MET A 133 -7.65 3.07 4.30
CA MET A 133 -7.51 1.61 4.19
C MET A 133 -6.04 1.22 3.96
N PRO A 134 -5.38 0.53 4.91
CA PRO A 134 -4.01 0.07 4.69
C PRO A 134 -4.01 -1.15 3.76
N PHE A 135 -3.01 -1.25 2.89
CA PHE A 135 -2.71 -2.42 2.07
C PHE A 135 -1.23 -2.73 2.14
N ASN A 136 -0.87 -4.00 2.29
CA ASN A 136 0.48 -4.48 2.00
C ASN A 136 0.55 -5.00 0.55
N PHE A 137 1.76 -5.29 0.05
CA PHE A 137 1.93 -5.75 -1.33
C PHE A 137 1.13 -7.05 -1.61
N ALA A 138 1.01 -7.95 -0.62
CA ALA A 138 0.30 -9.21 -0.80
C ALA A 138 -1.21 -8.98 -0.94
N ASP A 139 -1.79 -8.03 -0.21
CA ASP A 139 -3.19 -7.64 -0.37
C ASP A 139 -3.45 -7.14 -1.80
N ILE A 140 -2.57 -6.28 -2.33
CA ILE A 140 -2.67 -5.73 -3.69
C ILE A 140 -2.61 -6.87 -4.72
N LEU A 141 -1.68 -7.81 -4.57
CA LEU A 141 -1.56 -8.96 -5.47
C LEU A 141 -2.80 -9.86 -5.44
N ILE A 142 -3.37 -10.11 -4.26
CA ILE A 142 -4.60 -10.89 -4.11
C ILE A 142 -5.79 -10.13 -4.72
N LEU A 143 -5.91 -8.83 -4.49
CA LEU A 143 -6.98 -8.01 -5.07
C LEU A 143 -6.90 -7.98 -6.60
N ARG A 144 -5.70 -7.77 -7.15
CA ARG A 144 -5.41 -7.84 -8.58
C ARG A 144 -5.82 -9.20 -9.19
N TYR A 145 -5.52 -10.31 -8.50
CA TYR A 145 -6.00 -11.63 -8.90
C TYR A 145 -7.52 -11.73 -8.86
N LEU A 146 -8.16 -11.24 -7.79
CA LEU A 146 -9.61 -11.34 -7.61
C LEU A 146 -10.37 -10.57 -8.69
N ILE A 147 -9.94 -9.37 -9.06
CA ILE A 147 -10.57 -8.55 -10.11
C ILE A 147 -10.27 -9.05 -11.53
N GLY A 148 -9.21 -9.85 -11.73
CA GLY A 148 -8.93 -10.53 -13.00
C GLY A 148 -7.75 -9.98 -13.81
N ASP A 149 -6.99 -9.05 -13.24
CA ASP A 149 -5.80 -8.43 -13.86
C ASP A 149 -4.55 -9.32 -13.80
N ALA A 150 -4.66 -10.45 -13.11
CA ALA A 150 -3.67 -11.53 -13.08
C ALA A 150 -4.38 -12.88 -12.94
N ASP A 151 -3.75 -13.93 -13.47
CA ASP A 151 -4.11 -15.31 -13.14
C ASP A 151 -3.38 -15.78 -11.86
N ALA A 152 -3.81 -16.91 -11.31
CA ALA A 152 -3.27 -17.43 -10.05
C ALA A 152 -1.76 -17.70 -10.14
N LEU A 153 -1.26 -18.16 -11.28
CA LEU A 153 0.16 -18.48 -11.47
C LEU A 153 1.02 -17.22 -11.49
N LYS A 154 0.57 -16.17 -12.19
CA LYS A 154 1.24 -14.87 -12.22
C LYS A 154 1.25 -14.24 -10.83
N THR A 155 0.15 -14.31 -10.09
CA THR A 155 0.06 -13.78 -8.74
C THR A 155 1.04 -14.46 -7.79
N VAL A 156 1.15 -15.79 -7.83
CA VAL A 156 2.15 -16.53 -7.02
C VAL A 156 3.58 -16.13 -7.41
N LYS A 157 3.88 -16.06 -8.72
CA LYS A 157 5.20 -15.63 -9.20
C LYS A 157 5.56 -14.21 -8.76
N ASP A 158 4.61 -13.29 -8.84
CA ASP A 158 4.81 -11.89 -8.43
C ASP A 158 5.02 -11.79 -6.91
N PHE A 159 4.26 -12.56 -6.12
CA PHE A 159 4.47 -12.65 -4.68
C PHE A 159 5.88 -13.16 -4.37
N ASP A 160 6.29 -14.29 -4.96
CA ASP A 160 7.60 -14.89 -4.72
C ASP A 160 8.74 -13.96 -5.15
N LEU A 161 8.55 -13.21 -6.24
CA LEU A 161 9.53 -12.26 -6.74
C LEU A 161 9.72 -11.08 -5.78
N ILE A 162 8.64 -10.47 -5.28
CA ILE A 162 8.73 -9.41 -4.27
C ILE A 162 9.32 -9.97 -2.99
N ASN A 163 8.80 -11.10 -2.50
CA ASN A 163 9.24 -11.70 -1.25
C ASN A 163 10.74 -12.04 -1.27
N LYS A 164 11.25 -12.55 -2.40
CA LYS A 164 12.67 -12.88 -2.58
C LYS A 164 13.56 -11.64 -2.71
N ASN A 165 13.20 -10.67 -3.56
CA ASN A 165 14.07 -9.50 -3.80
C ASN A 165 14.11 -8.52 -2.62
N SER A 166 13.15 -8.64 -1.71
CA SER A 166 13.05 -7.81 -0.52
C SER A 166 13.48 -8.55 0.76
N ASP A 167 14.03 -9.77 0.63
CA ASP A 167 14.44 -10.64 1.74
C ASP A 167 13.34 -10.81 2.81
N LEU A 168 12.09 -10.84 2.36
CA LEU A 168 10.93 -11.04 3.22
C LEU A 168 10.76 -12.54 3.49
N ASN A 169 10.44 -12.88 4.72
CA ASN A 169 10.19 -14.26 5.14
C ASN A 169 8.69 -14.59 5.16
N TRP A 170 7.92 -14.03 4.22
CA TRP A 170 6.48 -14.27 4.16
C TRP A 170 6.16 -15.49 3.32
N THR A 171 5.13 -16.24 3.71
CA THR A 171 4.56 -17.29 2.87
C THR A 171 3.25 -16.81 2.28
N PHE A 172 3.02 -17.07 0.99
CA PHE A 172 1.81 -16.56 0.34
C PHE A 172 0.55 -17.14 0.98
N ARG A 173 0.58 -18.43 1.34
CA ARG A 173 -0.47 -19.10 2.12
C ARG A 173 -0.85 -18.35 3.40
N SER A 174 0.13 -17.88 4.17
CA SER A 174 -0.12 -17.10 5.39
C SER A 174 -0.81 -15.77 5.08
N GLN A 175 -0.36 -15.07 4.02
CA GLN A 175 -0.95 -13.80 3.63
C GLN A 175 -2.38 -13.96 3.09
N VAL A 176 -2.67 -15.02 2.31
CA VAL A 176 -4.04 -15.35 1.89
C VAL A 176 -4.95 -15.62 3.08
N ILE A 177 -4.49 -16.36 4.10
CA ILE A 177 -5.26 -16.61 5.32
C ILE A 177 -5.57 -15.30 6.05
N LYS A 178 -4.59 -14.40 6.18
CA LYS A 178 -4.77 -13.08 6.82
C LYS A 178 -5.75 -12.22 6.03
N PHE A 179 -5.62 -12.19 4.70
CA PHE A 179 -6.51 -11.45 3.80
C PHE A 179 -7.97 -11.93 3.93
N ILE A 180 -8.20 -13.25 3.87
CA ILE A 180 -9.55 -13.83 4.04
C ILE A 180 -10.11 -13.51 5.43
N ARG A 181 -9.26 -13.54 6.47
CA ARG A 181 -9.68 -13.19 7.83
C ARG A 181 -10.15 -11.73 7.90
N ARG A 182 -9.36 -10.82 7.34
CA ARG A 182 -9.63 -9.37 7.33
C ARG A 182 -10.91 -9.02 6.58
N PHE A 183 -11.17 -9.61 5.42
CA PHE A 183 -12.28 -9.16 4.58
C PHE A 183 -13.56 -10.00 4.65
N TRP A 184 -13.53 -11.20 5.26
CA TRP A 184 -14.74 -12.05 5.35
C TRP A 184 -15.02 -12.67 6.71
N LYS A 185 -14.00 -13.20 7.41
CA LYS A 185 -14.27 -14.04 8.59
C LYS A 185 -14.38 -13.26 9.90
N SER A 186 -13.48 -12.32 10.11
CA SER A 186 -13.37 -11.56 11.36
C SER A 186 -12.75 -10.20 11.04
N PRO A 187 -13.50 -9.35 10.31
CA PRO A 187 -12.98 -8.04 9.91
C PRO A 187 -12.71 -7.17 11.12
N TYR A 188 -11.65 -6.36 11.03
CA TYR A 188 -11.35 -5.35 12.05
C TYR A 188 -12.35 -4.19 11.99
N ARG A 189 -12.78 -3.83 10.77
CA ARG A 189 -13.73 -2.75 10.48
C ARG A 189 -14.87 -3.27 9.62
N LEU A 190 -16.10 -2.84 9.89
CA LEU A 190 -17.26 -3.25 9.07
C LEU A 190 -17.19 -2.66 7.65
N GLU A 191 -16.48 -1.55 7.50
CA GLU A 191 -16.18 -0.82 6.29
C GLU A 191 -15.37 -1.69 5.32
N ASP A 192 -14.35 -2.41 5.81
CA ASP A 192 -13.56 -3.35 5.01
C ASP A 192 -14.45 -4.46 4.41
N LEU A 193 -15.38 -5.00 5.21
CA LEU A 193 -16.33 -6.03 4.75
C LEU A 193 -17.28 -5.48 3.67
N LYS A 194 -17.85 -4.28 3.90
CA LYS A 194 -18.74 -3.62 2.94
C LYS A 194 -18.02 -3.32 1.63
N TRP A 195 -16.83 -2.72 1.72
CA TRP A 195 -15.99 -2.41 0.57
C TRP A 195 -15.66 -3.65 -0.25
N MET A 196 -15.28 -4.77 0.41
CA MET A 196 -15.03 -6.03 -0.29
C MET A 196 -16.28 -6.61 -0.94
N GLN A 197 -17.45 -6.52 -0.28
CA GLN A 197 -18.71 -6.98 -0.87
C GLN A 197 -19.08 -6.18 -2.12
N GLU A 198 -18.92 -4.87 -2.09
CA GLU A 198 -19.13 -3.99 -3.25
C GLU A 198 -18.17 -4.35 -4.38
N LEU A 199 -16.87 -4.51 -4.09
CA LEU A 199 -15.86 -4.93 -5.07
C LEU A 199 -16.23 -6.25 -5.75
N VAL A 200 -16.65 -7.25 -4.96
CA VAL A 200 -17.06 -8.57 -5.44
C VAL A 200 -18.29 -8.49 -6.35
N ILE A 201 -19.28 -7.67 -5.98
CA ILE A 201 -20.51 -7.49 -6.77
C ILE A 201 -20.21 -6.78 -8.08
N GLN A 202 -19.48 -5.66 -8.03
CA GLN A 202 -19.15 -4.83 -9.19
C GLN A 202 -18.36 -5.61 -10.24
N ASN A 203 -17.39 -6.41 -9.80
CA ASN A 203 -16.52 -7.20 -10.67
C ASN A 203 -17.02 -8.63 -10.93
N LYS A 204 -18.21 -9.00 -10.41
CA LYS A 204 -18.80 -10.34 -10.55
C LYS A 204 -17.84 -11.47 -10.14
N ILE A 205 -17.14 -11.29 -9.03
CA ILE A 205 -16.03 -12.16 -8.61
C ILE A 205 -16.56 -13.49 -8.05
N ALA A 206 -16.16 -14.60 -8.67
CA ALA A 206 -16.40 -15.95 -8.14
C ALA A 206 -15.39 -16.30 -7.02
N VAL A 207 -15.51 -15.64 -5.86
CA VAL A 207 -14.53 -15.67 -4.75
C VAL A 207 -14.13 -17.09 -4.34
N LYS A 208 -15.11 -17.99 -4.13
CA LYS A 208 -14.83 -19.38 -3.73
C LYS A 208 -13.99 -20.12 -4.77
N THR A 209 -14.31 -19.95 -6.05
CA THR A 209 -13.59 -20.59 -7.16
C THR A 209 -12.17 -20.06 -7.24
N LYS A 210 -11.99 -18.74 -7.18
CA LYS A 210 -10.67 -18.10 -7.23
C LYS A 210 -9.76 -18.54 -6.08
N PHE A 211 -10.24 -18.51 -4.85
CA PHE A 211 -9.41 -18.99 -3.74
C PHE A 211 -9.13 -20.49 -3.80
N THR A 212 -10.05 -21.31 -4.33
CA THR A 212 -9.81 -22.75 -4.53
C THR A 212 -8.72 -23.01 -5.57
N GLU A 213 -8.68 -22.21 -6.63
CA GLU A 213 -7.62 -22.27 -7.65
C GLU A 213 -6.28 -21.84 -7.07
N LEU A 214 -6.23 -20.68 -6.41
CA LEU A 214 -5.01 -20.14 -5.81
C LEU A 214 -4.43 -21.10 -4.75
N GLN A 215 -5.29 -21.75 -3.96
CA GLN A 215 -4.90 -22.69 -2.91
C GLN A 215 -4.16 -23.93 -3.44
N LYS A 216 -4.31 -24.29 -4.73
CA LYS A 216 -3.60 -25.42 -5.34
C LYS A 216 -2.13 -25.09 -5.64
N LEU A 217 -1.75 -23.81 -5.63
CA LEU A 217 -0.42 -23.34 -6.01
C LEU A 217 0.44 -22.88 -4.82
N ILE A 218 -0.16 -22.74 -3.62
CA ILE A 218 0.48 -22.19 -2.40
C ILE A 218 0.39 -23.14 -1.21
#